data_AF-A0AAD9UNK9-F1
#
_entry.id   AF-A0AAD9UNK9-F1
#
_cell.length_a   1.000
_cell.length_b   1.000
_cell.length_c   1.000
_cell.angle_alpha   90.00
_cell.angle_beta   90.00
_cell.angle_gamma   90.00
#
_symmetry.space_group_name_H-M   'P 1'
#
loop_
_entity.id
_entity.type
_entity.pdbx_description
1 polymer ?
#
loop_
_entity_poly.entity_id
_entity_poly.type
_entity_poly.pdbx_seq_one_letter_code
_entity_poly.pdbx_strand_id
1 'polypeptide(L)'
;MKSLDKARIYHAYPRYFTSTGVTRKKIVILGSGWSSLYLTKNLSPKLYDVHIVSPRDHFVFTPLLPKVSSGMIHSSTCAEPVVNFLPSQSNFYHGRCDHVDVNNKLVKVVPVDSPRAHFTLSYDVLVMALGARTNSFGIPGVYENALFLKEIEHARAIFKQVINCALAANLPNISKQDRQRLLHVIIVGGGPTGVEVAGEINWLFKSHFKYSFPHLIKDAKVTIIEGGQKLLPSFGSRNSSYALKKFTSSGINIMLQNSVTEIHSDGVTLKDFQGNISRLHANTVVWASGLQGTELAMDFCKQLEAQNSPRGILVDGNLKVLGVGNSDIYALGDCAKIVPPSLEENRDAVSRLVGGDTVDAFLKNIKALYPIYPQVHCLKHKAHAVAFRQFLKDHAGSDKNAISLQETLRWFDRNYTPPFPTAQVAKQQGLYLARLLNSKESGPFLEDWRGSMASLGGRNVVGNFPWGQLNGTTLARALWYFVYLTMLSNWRMRLYFFLDVIFQAIFKRCISSN
;
A
#
# COMPACT_ATOMS: atom_id res chain seq x y z
N MET A 1 4.25 -30.87 20.63
CA MET A 1 5.53 -30.52 21.26
C MET A 1 6.68 -30.96 20.35
N LYS A 2 7.21 -30.05 19.53
CA LYS A 2 8.59 -30.01 19.00
C LYS A 2 8.75 -28.72 18.19
N SER A 3 9.86 -28.03 18.45
CA SER A 3 10.35 -26.73 17.92
C SER A 3 9.68 -25.43 18.39
N LEU A 4 9.58 -25.26 19.71
CA LEU A 4 9.89 -23.97 20.34
C LEU A 4 11.37 -24.05 20.75
N ASP A 5 12.27 -23.43 19.98
CA ASP A 5 13.42 -22.68 20.52
C ASP A 5 14.38 -22.20 19.42
N LYS A 6 14.41 -20.88 19.24
CA LYS A 6 15.58 -20.04 19.55
C LYS A 6 15.16 -18.60 19.38
N ALA A 7 14.86 -17.95 20.50
CA ALA A 7 14.92 -16.49 20.59
C ALA A 7 16.35 -16.08 20.19
N ARG A 8 16.52 -15.60 18.95
CA ARG A 8 17.78 -15.00 18.50
C ARG A 8 17.92 -13.65 19.21
N ILE A 9 18.59 -13.68 20.35
CA ILE A 9 19.28 -12.50 20.89
C ILE A 9 20.21 -12.00 19.79
N TYR A 10 20.13 -10.70 19.47
CA TYR A 10 20.91 -10.04 18.43
C TYR A 10 22.42 -10.13 18.74
N HIS A 11 23.06 -11.21 18.33
CA HIS A 11 24.51 -11.18 18.10
C HIS A 11 24.73 -10.49 16.76
N ALA A 12 25.14 -9.22 16.83
CA ALA A 12 25.86 -8.58 15.74
C ALA A 12 27.16 -9.37 15.54
N TYR A 13 27.12 -10.40 14.69
CA TYR A 13 28.33 -11.07 14.27
C TYR A 13 29.14 -10.09 13.41
N PRO A 14 30.46 -9.97 13.63
CA PRO A 14 31.32 -9.23 12.73
C PRO A 14 31.15 -9.76 11.30
N ARG A 15 30.95 -8.84 10.34
CA ARG A 15 30.74 -9.14 8.92
C ARG A 15 32.06 -9.58 8.28
N TYR A 16 32.52 -10.79 8.58
CA TYR A 16 33.67 -11.36 7.89
C TYR A 16 33.23 -11.94 6.53
N PHE A 17 33.83 -11.43 5.46
CA PHE A 17 33.73 -11.98 4.11
C PHE A 17 34.50 -13.29 4.05
N THR A 18 33.81 -14.42 4.14
CA THR A 18 34.40 -15.72 3.83
C THR A 18 34.03 -16.08 2.39
N SER A 19 35.05 -16.11 1.52
CA SER A 19 34.92 -16.60 0.15
C SER A 19 34.62 -18.10 0.19
N THR A 20 33.40 -18.49 -0.20
CA THR A 20 32.97 -19.90 -0.21
C THR A 20 33.25 -20.62 -1.53
N GLY A 21 34.06 -20.06 -2.43
CA GLY A 21 34.42 -20.69 -3.72
C GLY A 21 33.26 -20.87 -4.71
N VAL A 22 32.02 -20.52 -4.34
CA VAL A 22 30.84 -20.51 -5.21
C VAL A 22 30.49 -19.06 -5.55
N THR A 23 30.47 -18.72 -6.84
CA THR A 23 30.12 -17.39 -7.33
C THR A 23 28.62 -17.14 -7.12
N ARG A 24 28.27 -16.34 -6.11
CA ARG A 24 26.89 -15.94 -5.83
C ARG A 24 26.44 -14.92 -6.87
N LYS A 25 25.19 -15.02 -7.34
CA LYS A 25 24.60 -14.03 -8.25
C LYS A 25 24.33 -12.72 -7.52
N LYS A 26 24.66 -11.60 -8.14
CA LYS A 26 24.41 -10.26 -7.59
C LYS A 26 22.96 -9.85 -7.82
N ILE A 27 22.20 -9.68 -6.75
CA ILE A 27 20.82 -9.17 -6.82
C ILE A 27 20.76 -7.74 -6.29
N VAL A 28 20.32 -6.81 -7.13
CA VAL A 28 20.11 -5.41 -6.76
C VAL A 28 18.61 -5.19 -6.55
N ILE A 29 18.23 -4.72 -5.35
CA ILE A 29 16.85 -4.41 -4.97
C ILE A 29 16.74 -2.90 -4.79
N LEU A 30 15.87 -2.26 -5.58
CA LEU A 30 15.60 -0.84 -5.49
C LEU A 30 14.40 -0.59 -4.59
N GLY A 31 14.62 0.07 -3.45
CA GLY A 31 13.63 0.38 -2.43
C GLY A 31 13.72 -0.52 -1.20
N SER A 32 13.23 0.00 -0.06
CA SER A 32 13.23 -0.67 1.26
C SER A 32 11.81 -0.89 1.80
N GLY A 33 10.84 -1.11 0.91
CA GLY A 33 9.42 -1.24 1.25
C GLY A 33 8.97 -2.66 1.62
N TRP A 34 7.65 -2.89 1.57
CA TRP A 34 7.01 -4.18 1.87
C TRP A 34 7.60 -5.34 1.05
N SER A 35 7.66 -5.21 -0.27
CA SER A 35 8.20 -6.27 -1.13
C SER A 35 9.67 -6.54 -0.84
N SER A 36 10.50 -5.50 -0.70
CA SER A 36 11.93 -5.62 -0.43
C SER A 36 12.23 -6.34 0.88
N LEU A 37 11.52 -5.99 1.96
CA LEU A 37 11.68 -6.63 3.27
C LEU A 37 11.42 -8.14 3.19
N TYR A 38 10.29 -8.54 2.61
CA TYR A 38 9.88 -9.94 2.58
C TYR A 38 10.67 -10.75 1.54
N LEU A 39 11.08 -10.15 0.43
CA LEU A 39 12.01 -10.76 -0.51
C LEU A 39 13.36 -11.03 0.18
N THR A 40 13.97 -9.98 0.75
CA THR A 40 15.31 -10.05 1.37
C THR A 40 15.37 -11.09 2.50
N LYS A 41 14.36 -11.13 3.38
CA LYS A 41 14.29 -12.10 4.49
C LYS A 41 14.17 -13.57 4.04
N ASN A 42 13.76 -13.82 2.79
CA ASN A 42 13.47 -15.16 2.29
C ASN A 42 14.37 -15.58 1.12
N LEU A 43 15.25 -14.72 0.61
CA LEU A 43 16.26 -15.10 -0.38
C LEU A 43 17.34 -15.98 0.25
N SER A 44 17.84 -16.94 -0.53
CA SER A 44 18.93 -17.81 -0.10
C SER A 44 20.25 -17.05 -0.11
N PRO A 45 20.91 -16.83 1.05
CA PRO A 45 22.21 -16.17 1.11
C PRO A 45 23.34 -17.02 0.49
N LYS A 46 23.07 -18.30 0.20
CA LYS A 46 24.00 -19.19 -0.51
C LYS A 46 24.00 -18.96 -2.02
N LEU A 47 22.91 -18.42 -2.56
CA LEU A 47 22.73 -18.24 -4.02
C LEU A 47 22.98 -16.81 -4.45
N TYR A 48 22.70 -15.83 -3.58
CA TYR A 48 22.68 -14.42 -3.94
C TYR A 48 23.54 -13.54 -3.02
N ASP A 49 24.22 -12.57 -3.61
CA ASP A 49 24.78 -11.40 -2.93
C ASP A 49 23.78 -10.24 -3.06
N VAL A 50 23.21 -9.83 -1.94
CA VAL A 50 22.07 -8.90 -1.90
C VAL A 50 22.55 -7.46 -1.73
N HIS A 51 22.14 -6.59 -2.63
CA HIS A 51 22.42 -5.15 -2.57
C HIS A 51 21.10 -4.38 -2.58
N ILE A 52 20.81 -3.67 -1.49
CA ILE A 52 19.62 -2.80 -1.41
C ILE A 52 20.06 -1.36 -1.66
N VAL A 53 19.40 -0.68 -2.59
CA VAL A 53 19.55 0.76 -2.84
C VAL A 53 18.25 1.43 -2.47
N SER A 54 18.28 2.31 -1.46
CA SER A 54 17.09 3.07 -1.06
C SER A 54 17.51 4.40 -0.44
N PRO A 55 16.79 5.51 -0.72
CA PRO A 55 16.99 6.77 0.00
C PRO A 55 16.38 6.72 1.41
N ARG A 56 15.75 5.61 1.80
CA ARG A 56 15.23 5.36 3.14
C ARG A 56 15.94 4.17 3.76
N ASP A 57 16.60 4.41 4.89
CA ASP A 57 17.41 3.45 5.64
C ASP A 57 16.61 2.43 6.47
N HIS A 58 15.28 2.48 6.41
CA HIS A 58 14.38 1.59 7.14
C HIS A 58 13.17 1.16 6.30
N PHE A 59 12.56 0.05 6.71
CA PHE A 59 11.21 -0.36 6.33
C PHE A 59 10.18 0.35 7.21
N VAL A 60 9.04 0.73 6.60
CA VAL A 60 7.90 1.33 7.28
C VAL A 60 6.70 0.38 7.22
N PHE A 61 6.16 0.01 8.38
CA PHE A 61 4.88 -0.67 8.51
C PHE A 61 3.74 0.36 8.31
N THR A 62 3.48 0.67 7.03
CA THR A 62 2.58 1.74 6.61
C THR A 62 1.16 1.72 7.22
N PRO A 63 0.53 0.57 7.53
CA PRO A 63 -0.79 0.53 8.17
C PRO A 63 -0.85 1.19 9.56
N LEU A 64 0.29 1.43 10.21
CA LEU A 64 0.34 2.09 11.51
C LEU A 64 0.65 3.60 11.43
N LEU A 65 0.92 4.15 10.24
CA LEU A 65 1.20 5.58 10.07
C LEU A 65 0.05 6.50 10.55
N PRO A 66 -1.24 6.19 10.35
CA PRO A 66 -2.32 7.00 10.90
C PRO A 66 -2.25 7.13 12.43
N LYS A 67 -1.79 6.08 13.12
CA LYS A 67 -1.59 6.11 14.57
C LYS A 67 -0.40 6.94 15.01
N VAL A 68 0.67 6.97 14.21
CA VAL A 68 1.79 7.90 14.44
C VAL A 68 1.32 9.34 14.24
N SER A 69 0.44 9.60 13.25
CA SER A 69 -0.05 10.95 12.93
C SER A 69 -0.90 11.60 14.03
N SER A 70 -1.41 10.80 14.96
CA SER A 70 -2.11 11.27 16.16
C SER A 70 -1.27 11.15 17.43
N GLY A 71 -0.03 10.65 17.35
CA GLY A 71 0.84 10.37 18.48
C GLY A 71 0.42 9.14 19.30
N MET A 72 -0.35 8.20 18.73
CA MET A 72 -0.82 7.01 19.47
C MET A 72 0.30 6.08 19.82
N ILE A 73 1.12 5.83 18.83
CA ILE A 73 2.28 4.96 18.91
C ILE A 73 3.49 5.80 18.55
N HIS A 74 4.65 5.38 19.03
CA HIS A 74 5.89 6.00 18.61
C HIS A 74 6.27 5.55 17.19
N SER A 75 6.98 6.40 16.45
CA SER A 75 7.43 6.08 15.08
C SER A 75 8.32 4.83 15.03
N SER A 76 9.13 4.58 16.07
CA SER A 76 9.98 3.38 16.16
C SER A 76 9.21 2.06 16.22
N THR A 77 7.91 2.10 16.55
CA THR A 77 7.00 0.94 16.56
C THR A 77 6.70 0.46 15.15
N CYS A 78 6.65 1.38 14.17
CA CYS A 78 6.39 1.05 12.77
C CYS A 78 7.62 1.08 11.87
N ALA A 79 8.83 1.34 12.40
CA ALA A 79 10.08 1.34 11.65
C ALA A 79 10.94 0.08 11.91
N GLU A 80 11.60 -0.44 10.88
CA GLU A 80 12.67 -1.45 10.99
C GLU A 80 13.87 -1.07 10.13
N PRO A 81 15.05 -0.77 10.70
CA PRO A 81 16.26 -0.47 9.93
C PRO A 81 16.60 -1.56 8.90
N VAL A 82 17.00 -1.18 7.69
CA VAL A 82 17.35 -2.10 6.59
C VAL A 82 18.45 -3.06 7.02
N VAL A 83 19.45 -2.53 7.72
CA VAL A 83 20.59 -3.30 8.23
C VAL A 83 20.20 -4.44 9.17
N ASN A 84 19.01 -4.41 9.79
CA ASN A 84 18.55 -5.46 10.70
C ASN A 84 17.97 -6.69 10.00
N PHE A 85 17.58 -6.57 8.72
CA PHE A 85 17.00 -7.67 7.95
C PHE A 85 17.85 -8.07 6.73
N LEU A 86 19.05 -7.51 6.61
CA LEU A 86 20.04 -7.92 5.63
C LEU A 86 20.67 -9.28 5.98
N PRO A 87 20.83 -10.21 5.03
CA PRO A 87 21.61 -11.43 5.23
C PRO A 87 23.09 -11.15 5.50
N SER A 88 23.82 -12.13 6.04
CA SER A 88 25.28 -12.07 6.09
C SER A 88 25.86 -11.94 4.67
N GLN A 89 26.88 -11.10 4.48
CA GLN A 89 27.50 -10.84 3.17
C GLN A 89 26.53 -10.21 2.15
N SER A 90 25.89 -9.11 2.55
CA SER A 90 25.03 -8.24 1.74
C SER A 90 25.35 -6.78 2.04
N ASN A 91 24.92 -5.84 1.19
CA ASN A 91 25.14 -4.42 1.40
C ASN A 91 23.87 -3.57 1.29
N PHE A 92 23.83 -2.47 2.04
CA PHE A 92 22.84 -1.41 1.90
C PHE A 92 23.54 -0.14 1.44
N TYR A 93 23.02 0.46 0.39
CA TYR A 93 23.44 1.76 -0.12
C TYR A 93 22.35 2.78 0.16
N HIS A 94 22.67 3.74 1.02
CA HIS A 94 21.78 4.87 1.31
C HIS A 94 21.84 5.87 0.14
N GLY A 95 20.98 5.63 -0.84
CA GLY A 95 21.04 6.32 -2.13
C GLY A 95 19.79 6.13 -2.96
N ARG A 96 19.53 7.08 -3.85
CA ARG A 96 18.47 7.01 -4.86
C ARG A 96 19.04 6.40 -6.14
N CYS A 97 18.34 5.44 -6.73
CA CYS A 97 18.62 5.04 -8.11
C CYS A 97 18.08 6.11 -9.05
N ASP A 98 18.93 6.63 -9.92
CA ASP A 98 18.61 7.72 -10.85
C ASP A 98 18.33 7.17 -12.25
N HIS A 99 19.03 6.10 -12.63
CA HIS A 99 18.89 5.48 -13.93
C HIS A 99 19.18 3.97 -13.87
N VAL A 100 18.45 3.20 -14.66
CA VAL A 100 18.67 1.76 -14.90
C VAL A 100 19.05 1.61 -16.36
N ASP A 101 20.25 1.09 -16.63
CA ASP A 101 20.73 0.73 -17.96
C ASP A 101 20.49 -0.77 -18.17
N VAL A 102 19.44 -1.09 -18.91
CA VAL A 102 19.01 -2.47 -19.17
C VAL A 102 20.04 -3.24 -20.02
N ASN A 103 20.71 -2.56 -20.94
CA ASN A 103 21.62 -3.18 -21.91
C ASN A 103 22.93 -3.58 -21.24
N ASN A 104 23.50 -2.68 -20.43
CA ASN A 104 24.75 -2.92 -19.72
C ASN A 104 24.56 -3.57 -18.34
N LYS A 105 23.30 -3.78 -17.92
CA LYS A 105 22.91 -4.32 -16.60
C LYS A 105 23.52 -3.52 -15.44
N LEU A 106 23.37 -2.20 -15.49
CA LEU A 106 23.89 -1.26 -14.49
C LEU A 106 22.76 -0.44 -13.87
N VAL A 107 22.88 -0.12 -12.58
CA VAL A 107 22.10 0.94 -11.94
C VAL A 107 23.02 2.08 -11.53
N LYS A 108 22.60 3.32 -11.80
CA LYS A 108 23.29 4.54 -11.37
C LYS A 108 22.70 5.02 -10.05
N VAL A 109 23.54 5.13 -9.03
CA VAL A 109 23.13 5.49 -7.68
C VAL A 109 23.68 6.86 -7.31
N VAL A 110 22.80 7.69 -6.76
CA VAL A 110 23.11 8.99 -6.16
C VAL A 110 23.00 8.83 -4.63
N PRO A 111 24.10 8.90 -3.87
CA PRO A 111 24.03 8.81 -2.41
C PRO A 111 23.23 9.96 -1.81
N VAL A 112 22.46 9.68 -0.75
CA VAL A 112 21.68 10.72 -0.04
C VAL A 112 22.63 11.67 0.72
N ASP A 113 23.57 11.13 1.47
CA ASP A 113 24.45 11.90 2.36
C ASP A 113 25.73 12.42 1.67
N SER A 114 25.96 12.02 0.43
CA SER A 114 27.11 12.45 -0.36
C SER A 114 26.74 12.56 -1.83
N PRO A 115 25.90 13.54 -2.21
CA PRO A 115 25.33 13.60 -3.55
C PRO A 115 26.36 13.64 -4.68
N ARG A 116 27.60 14.09 -4.42
CA ARG A 116 28.69 14.10 -5.42
C ARG A 116 29.35 12.74 -5.66
N ALA A 117 29.18 11.77 -4.76
CA ALA A 117 29.83 10.46 -4.84
C ALA A 117 28.96 9.45 -5.63
N HIS A 118 28.56 9.81 -6.84
CA HIS A 118 27.79 8.92 -7.72
C HIS A 118 28.58 7.65 -8.02
N PHE A 119 27.90 6.51 -8.10
CA PHE A 119 28.52 5.24 -8.48
C PHE A 119 27.54 4.36 -9.25
N THR A 120 28.07 3.33 -9.90
CA THR A 120 27.27 2.33 -10.62
C THR A 120 27.36 0.98 -9.94
N LEU A 121 26.27 0.21 -10.00
CA LEU A 121 26.25 -1.19 -9.58
C LEU A 121 25.80 -2.05 -10.75
N SER A 122 26.62 -3.05 -11.10
CA SER A 122 26.17 -4.17 -11.93
C SER A 122 25.14 -5.03 -11.21
N TYR A 123 24.31 -5.74 -11.97
CA TYR A 123 23.38 -6.74 -11.43
C TYR A 123 23.29 -7.97 -12.34
N ASP A 124 23.12 -9.15 -11.73
CA ASP A 124 22.64 -10.35 -12.44
C ASP A 124 21.11 -10.37 -12.44
N VAL A 125 20.51 -9.95 -11.32
CA VAL A 125 19.07 -9.83 -11.12
C VAL A 125 18.74 -8.43 -10.58
N LEU A 126 17.79 -7.74 -11.20
CA LEU A 126 17.29 -6.44 -10.73
C LEU A 126 15.86 -6.59 -10.23
N VAL A 127 15.57 -6.06 -9.05
CA VAL A 127 14.22 -6.00 -8.49
C VAL A 127 13.83 -4.55 -8.20
N MET A 128 12.84 -4.06 -8.94
CA MET A 128 12.27 -2.73 -8.77
C MET A 128 11.10 -2.81 -7.77
N ALA A 129 11.32 -2.39 -6.53
CA ALA A 129 10.33 -2.35 -5.45
C ALA A 129 10.12 -0.91 -4.95
N LEU A 130 9.88 -0.02 -5.92
CA LEU A 130 9.92 1.44 -5.76
C LEU A 130 8.69 2.02 -5.04
N GLY A 131 7.63 1.21 -4.89
CA GLY A 131 6.35 1.69 -4.37
C GLY A 131 5.71 2.73 -5.29
N ALA A 132 4.94 3.65 -4.71
CA ALA A 132 4.27 4.73 -5.45
C ALA A 132 4.38 6.04 -4.67
N ARG A 133 4.34 7.16 -5.39
CA ARG A 133 4.26 8.50 -4.80
C ARG A 133 2.80 8.96 -4.71
N THR A 134 2.55 9.97 -3.88
CA THR A 134 1.24 10.61 -3.82
C THR A 134 0.93 11.33 -5.13
N ASN A 135 -0.33 11.23 -5.57
CA ASN A 135 -0.81 11.93 -6.75
C ASN A 135 -1.60 13.19 -6.35
N SER A 136 -1.17 14.35 -6.85
CA SER A 136 -1.91 15.61 -6.68
C SER A 136 -3.05 15.78 -7.68
N PHE A 137 -3.11 14.92 -8.72
CA PHE A 137 -4.01 15.05 -9.87
C PHE A 137 -3.88 16.38 -10.62
N GLY A 138 -2.73 17.06 -10.48
CA GLY A 138 -2.53 18.41 -11.04
C GLY A 138 -3.28 19.52 -10.30
N ILE A 139 -3.87 19.23 -9.14
CA ILE A 139 -4.60 20.22 -8.34
C ILE A 139 -3.59 21.22 -7.73
N PRO A 140 -3.72 22.53 -8.00
CA PRO A 140 -2.80 23.53 -7.49
C PRO A 140 -2.79 23.58 -5.95
N GLY A 141 -1.60 23.78 -5.39
CA GLY A 141 -1.40 23.95 -3.95
C GLY A 141 -1.29 22.64 -3.16
N VAL A 142 -1.50 21.46 -3.77
CA VAL A 142 -1.42 20.18 -3.04
C VAL A 142 0.00 19.91 -2.53
N TYR A 143 1.03 20.20 -3.32
CA TYR A 143 2.42 19.95 -2.90
C TYR A 143 2.93 21.01 -1.92
N GLU A 144 2.39 22.21 -2.00
CA GLU A 144 2.81 23.39 -1.25
C GLU A 144 2.15 23.47 0.13
N ASN A 145 0.84 23.14 0.20
CA ASN A 145 0.00 23.46 1.36
C ASN A 145 -0.59 22.21 2.04
N ALA A 146 -0.49 21.01 1.47
CA ALA A 146 -1.03 19.79 2.08
C ALA A 146 0.07 18.91 2.71
N LEU A 147 -0.32 18.17 3.75
CA LEU A 147 0.49 17.15 4.38
C LEU A 147 0.10 15.78 3.84
N PHE A 148 1.07 15.02 3.32
CA PHE A 148 0.84 13.64 2.89
C PHE A 148 0.91 12.66 4.07
N LEU A 149 0.59 11.39 3.83
CA LEU A 149 0.80 10.31 4.79
C LEU A 149 1.30 9.03 4.10
N LYS A 150 2.60 9.01 3.79
CA LYS A 150 3.28 7.86 3.18
C LYS A 150 4.52 7.37 3.94
N GLU A 151 5.09 8.24 4.76
CA GLU A 151 6.37 8.04 5.45
C GLU A 151 6.22 8.39 6.93
N ILE A 152 7.25 8.09 7.72
CA ILE A 152 7.26 8.41 9.15
C ILE A 152 7.30 9.93 9.36
N GLU A 153 8.10 10.62 8.56
CA GLU A 153 8.28 12.08 8.58
C GLU A 153 6.95 12.77 8.29
N HIS A 154 6.19 12.25 7.34
CA HIS A 154 4.84 12.69 7.03
C HIS A 154 3.89 12.57 8.24
N ALA A 155 3.86 11.41 8.90
CA ALA A 155 3.03 11.20 10.08
C ALA A 155 3.43 12.14 11.24
N ARG A 156 4.74 12.30 11.49
CA ARG A 156 5.25 13.23 12.49
C ARG A 156 4.91 14.69 12.17
N ALA A 157 4.98 15.08 10.90
CA ALA A 157 4.62 16.42 10.45
C ALA A 157 3.13 16.73 10.69
N ILE A 158 2.24 15.78 10.40
CA ILE A 158 0.80 15.91 10.73
C ILE A 158 0.61 16.09 12.23
N PHE A 159 1.21 15.22 13.05
CA PHE A 159 1.07 15.32 14.49
C PHE A 159 1.57 16.67 15.01
N LYS A 160 2.79 17.07 14.60
CA LYS A 160 3.40 18.35 14.95
C LYS A 160 2.53 19.54 14.55
N GLN A 161 2.00 19.54 13.32
CA GLN A 161 1.12 20.62 12.84
C GLN A 161 -0.13 20.74 13.71
N VAL A 162 -0.79 19.62 14.03
CA VAL A 162 -1.99 19.62 14.88
C VAL A 162 -1.69 20.14 16.29
N ILE A 163 -0.55 19.74 16.89
CA ILE A 163 -0.14 20.25 18.20
C ILE A 163 0.18 21.74 18.15
N ASN A 164 0.93 22.20 17.14
CA ASN A 164 1.29 23.61 16.97
C ASN A 164 0.04 24.49 16.80
N CYS A 165 -0.92 24.05 15.99
CA CYS A 165 -2.19 24.73 15.84
C CYS A 165 -2.98 24.82 17.15
N ALA A 166 -2.95 23.77 17.97
CA ALA A 166 -3.59 23.76 19.27
C ALA A 166 -2.93 24.74 20.26
N LEU A 167 -1.60 24.77 20.29
CA LEU A 167 -0.84 25.72 21.10
C LEU A 167 -1.10 27.17 20.65
N ALA A 168 -1.10 27.42 19.34
CA ALA A 168 -1.42 28.73 18.79
C ALA A 168 -2.86 29.16 19.14
N ALA A 169 -3.84 28.26 19.03
CA ALA A 169 -5.23 28.53 19.39
C ALA A 169 -5.43 28.80 20.89
N ASN A 170 -4.49 28.36 21.73
CA ASN A 170 -4.49 28.55 23.18
C ASN A 170 -3.88 29.89 23.63
N LEU A 171 -3.29 30.67 22.71
CA LEU A 171 -2.72 31.98 23.04
C LEU A 171 -3.81 32.99 23.43
N PRO A 172 -3.49 33.97 24.29
CA PRO A 172 -4.42 35.07 24.58
C PRO A 172 -4.73 35.86 23.30
N ASN A 173 -5.91 36.47 23.26
CA ASN A 173 -6.38 37.37 22.19
C ASN A 173 -6.63 36.72 20.81
N ILE A 174 -6.58 35.40 20.67
CA ILE A 174 -6.98 34.73 19.43
C ILE A 174 -8.50 34.81 19.27
N SER A 175 -8.95 35.33 18.12
CA SER A 175 -10.36 35.46 17.77
C SER A 175 -11.04 34.08 17.72
N LYS A 176 -12.36 34.03 17.92
CA LYS A 176 -13.11 32.76 17.81
C LYS A 176 -12.95 32.13 16.41
N GLN A 177 -12.96 32.96 15.36
CA GLN A 177 -12.82 32.52 13.98
C GLN A 177 -11.42 31.91 13.74
N ASP A 178 -10.37 32.54 14.25
CA ASP A 178 -9.00 32.01 14.12
C ASP A 178 -8.81 30.73 14.92
N ARG A 179 -9.35 30.63 16.13
CA ARG A 179 -9.32 29.36 16.89
C ARG A 179 -9.99 28.22 16.12
N GLN A 180 -11.15 28.48 15.52
CA GLN A 180 -11.86 27.49 14.72
C GLN A 180 -11.06 27.09 13.47
N ARG A 181 -10.42 28.05 12.79
CA ARG A 181 -9.57 27.80 11.63
C ARG A 181 -8.31 26.98 11.98
N LEU A 182 -7.64 27.33 13.08
CA LEU A 182 -6.47 26.62 13.59
C LEU A 182 -6.82 25.18 13.99
N LEU A 183 -7.98 24.96 14.62
CA LEU A 183 -8.41 23.66 15.12
C LEU A 183 -9.29 22.87 14.12
N HIS A 184 -9.39 23.33 12.87
CA HIS A 184 -10.03 22.60 11.80
C HIS A 184 -9.00 21.78 11.02
N VAL A 185 -9.16 20.47 11.04
CA VAL A 185 -8.33 19.53 10.27
C VAL A 185 -9.17 18.96 9.12
N ILE A 186 -8.70 19.18 7.89
CA ILE A 186 -9.35 18.68 6.67
C ILE A 186 -8.56 17.48 6.17
N ILE A 187 -9.25 16.36 5.93
CA ILE A 187 -8.69 15.14 5.35
C ILE A 187 -9.31 14.94 3.97
N VAL A 188 -8.46 14.84 2.95
CA VAL A 188 -8.88 14.62 1.57
C VAL A 188 -8.66 13.14 1.20
N GLY A 189 -9.74 12.45 0.87
CA GLY A 189 -9.79 11.03 0.54
C GLY A 189 -10.51 10.20 1.61
N GLY A 190 -11.59 9.53 1.21
CA GLY A 190 -12.42 8.63 2.01
C GLY A 190 -11.96 7.17 1.99
N GLY A 191 -10.76 6.89 1.47
CA GLY A 191 -10.14 5.57 1.54
C GLY A 191 -9.67 5.19 2.96
N PRO A 192 -9.10 3.99 3.15
CA PRO A 192 -8.69 3.50 4.48
C PRO A 192 -7.77 4.46 5.24
N THR A 193 -6.75 4.99 4.57
CA THR A 193 -5.79 5.93 5.18
C THR A 193 -6.46 7.20 5.67
N GLY A 194 -7.28 7.86 4.83
CA GLY A 194 -7.95 9.10 5.22
C GLY A 194 -8.99 8.89 6.32
N VAL A 195 -9.74 7.79 6.27
CA VAL A 195 -10.66 7.39 7.34
C VAL A 195 -9.92 7.16 8.65
N GLU A 196 -8.82 6.41 8.64
CA GLU A 196 -8.04 6.18 9.86
C GLU A 196 -7.48 7.48 10.44
N VAL A 197 -6.90 8.36 9.62
CA VAL A 197 -6.40 9.67 10.08
C VAL A 197 -7.52 10.53 10.67
N ALA A 198 -8.65 10.66 9.98
CA ALA A 198 -9.78 11.44 10.47
C ALA A 198 -10.29 10.93 11.82
N GLY A 199 -10.40 9.60 11.96
CA GLY A 199 -10.78 8.97 13.21
C GLY A 199 -9.75 9.20 14.33
N GLU A 200 -8.47 9.04 14.03
CA GLU A 200 -7.35 9.20 14.96
C GLU A 200 -7.19 10.64 15.48
N ILE A 201 -7.31 11.64 14.60
CA ILE A 201 -7.25 13.06 14.98
C ILE A 201 -8.50 13.46 15.76
N ASN A 202 -9.70 13.04 15.34
CA ASN A 202 -10.92 13.29 16.11
C ASN A 202 -10.84 12.65 17.50
N TRP A 203 -10.26 11.46 17.59
CA TRP A 203 -10.01 10.81 18.88
C TRP A 203 -9.00 11.60 19.72
N LEU A 204 -7.89 12.08 19.14
CA LEU A 204 -6.92 12.95 19.83
C LEU A 204 -7.61 14.17 20.47
N PHE A 205 -8.47 14.86 19.72
CA PHE A 205 -9.24 15.99 20.26
C PHE A 205 -10.13 15.58 21.43
N LYS A 206 -10.94 14.52 21.26
CA LYS A 206 -11.95 14.14 22.26
C LYS A 206 -11.38 13.46 23.51
N SER A 207 -10.25 12.78 23.38
CA SER A 207 -9.67 11.97 24.47
C SER A 207 -8.51 12.64 25.18
N HIS A 208 -7.75 13.51 24.51
CA HIS A 208 -6.54 14.10 25.09
C HIS A 208 -6.67 15.60 25.26
N PHE A 209 -7.03 16.33 24.19
CA PHE A 209 -7.21 17.77 24.29
C PHE A 209 -8.35 18.14 25.23
N LYS A 210 -9.32 17.23 25.46
CA LYS A 210 -10.36 17.44 26.48
C LYS A 210 -9.78 17.70 27.87
N TYR A 211 -8.61 17.14 28.19
CA TYR A 211 -7.94 17.34 29.47
C TYR A 211 -6.88 18.44 29.42
N SER A 212 -6.14 18.56 28.32
CA SER A 212 -5.05 19.55 28.18
C SER A 212 -5.53 20.94 27.75
N PHE A 213 -6.58 21.01 26.91
CA PHE A 213 -7.15 22.23 26.34
C PHE A 213 -8.70 22.20 26.37
N PRO A 214 -9.34 22.03 27.55
CA PRO A 214 -10.78 21.77 27.65
C PRO A 214 -11.65 22.84 26.96
N HIS A 215 -11.24 24.11 27.03
CA HIS A 215 -12.00 25.23 26.47
C HIS A 215 -11.93 25.32 24.93
N LEU A 216 -10.95 24.68 24.30
CA LEU A 216 -10.76 24.66 22.85
C LEU A 216 -11.57 23.58 22.14
N ILE A 217 -12.05 22.55 22.84
CA ILE A 217 -12.72 21.39 22.23
C ILE A 217 -13.96 21.77 21.42
N LYS A 218 -14.70 22.79 21.85
CA LYS A 218 -15.88 23.29 21.14
C LYS A 218 -15.56 23.94 19.79
N ASP A 219 -14.31 24.39 19.61
CA ASP A 219 -13.82 25.03 18.39
C ASP A 219 -13.12 24.02 17.46
N ALA A 220 -12.82 22.81 17.95
CA ALA A 220 -12.14 21.77 17.18
C ALA A 220 -13.07 21.03 16.22
N LYS A 221 -12.64 20.87 14.96
CA LYS A 221 -13.41 20.25 13.89
C LYS A 221 -12.55 19.34 13.04
N VAL A 222 -13.11 18.20 12.63
CA VAL A 222 -12.50 17.31 11.62
C VAL A 222 -13.48 17.19 10.45
N THR A 223 -13.01 17.46 9.24
CA THR A 223 -13.78 17.26 8.01
C THR A 223 -13.07 16.23 7.12
N ILE A 224 -13.80 15.24 6.62
CA ILE A 224 -13.30 14.32 5.59
C ILE A 224 -14.05 14.57 4.27
N ILE A 225 -13.30 14.73 3.19
CA ILE A 225 -13.82 15.01 1.84
C ILE A 225 -13.55 13.79 0.96
N GLU A 226 -14.57 13.34 0.23
CA GLU A 226 -14.49 12.21 -0.69
C GLU A 226 -15.32 12.51 -1.94
N GLY A 227 -14.73 12.28 -3.12
CA GLY A 227 -15.39 12.54 -4.41
C GLY A 227 -16.49 11.52 -4.74
N GLY A 228 -16.41 10.32 -4.19
CA GLY A 228 -17.41 9.27 -4.34
C GLY A 228 -18.59 9.36 -3.36
N GLN A 229 -19.48 8.37 -3.45
CA GLN A 229 -20.71 8.30 -2.67
C GLN A 229 -20.57 7.62 -1.29
N LYS A 230 -19.38 7.10 -0.96
CA LYS A 230 -19.17 6.36 0.29
C LYS A 230 -17.74 6.44 0.78
N LEU A 231 -17.58 6.43 2.10
CA LEU A 231 -16.31 6.12 2.76
C LEU A 231 -15.96 4.64 2.59
N LEU A 232 -14.67 4.33 2.59
CA LEU A 232 -14.13 2.98 2.41
C LEU A 232 -14.70 2.25 1.19
N PRO A 233 -14.57 2.81 -0.03
CA PRO A 233 -15.24 2.26 -1.21
C PRO A 233 -14.80 0.84 -1.57
N SER A 234 -13.58 0.43 -1.17
CA SER A 234 -13.04 -0.93 -1.33
C SER A 234 -13.57 -1.93 -0.28
N PHE A 235 -14.33 -1.49 0.72
CA PHE A 235 -14.98 -2.35 1.70
C PHE A 235 -16.43 -2.63 1.30
N GLY A 236 -17.03 -3.64 1.95
CA GLY A 236 -18.44 -3.95 1.78
C GLY A 236 -19.36 -2.79 2.19
N SER A 237 -20.57 -2.75 1.63
CA SER A 237 -21.56 -1.70 1.91
C SER A 237 -21.87 -1.56 3.39
N ARG A 238 -22.02 -2.66 4.15
CA ARG A 238 -22.30 -2.57 5.60
C ARG A 238 -21.13 -1.96 6.37
N ASN A 239 -19.88 -2.22 6.00
CA ASN A 239 -18.72 -1.56 6.60
C ASN A 239 -18.75 -0.05 6.32
N SER A 240 -19.05 0.33 5.07
CA SER A 240 -19.12 1.73 4.63
C SER A 240 -20.22 2.50 5.39
N SER A 241 -21.43 1.92 5.48
CA SER A 241 -22.56 2.50 6.21
C SER A 241 -22.29 2.60 7.72
N TYR A 242 -21.61 1.61 8.31
CA TYR A 242 -21.21 1.65 9.70
C TYR A 242 -20.20 2.79 9.95
N ALA A 243 -19.19 2.93 9.09
CA ALA A 243 -18.20 4.01 9.17
C ALA A 243 -18.87 5.38 9.10
N LEU A 244 -19.78 5.59 8.13
CA LEU A 244 -20.56 6.81 8.00
C LEU A 244 -21.32 7.14 9.29
N LYS A 245 -22.16 6.21 9.78
CA LYS A 245 -22.95 6.39 11.01
C LYS A 245 -22.06 6.69 12.21
N LYS A 246 -20.92 6.01 12.32
CA LYS A 246 -19.98 6.20 13.43
C LYS A 246 -19.30 7.56 13.36
N PHE A 247 -18.88 8.02 12.19
CA PHE A 247 -18.25 9.32 12.01
C PHE A 247 -19.22 10.47 12.29
N THR A 248 -20.45 10.38 11.78
CA THR A 248 -21.52 11.36 12.05
C THR A 248 -21.80 11.46 13.55
N SER A 249 -22.06 10.34 14.22
CA SER A 249 -22.29 10.33 15.69
C SER A 249 -21.05 10.75 16.50
N SER A 250 -19.86 10.69 15.90
CA SER A 250 -18.62 11.15 16.52
C SER A 250 -18.28 12.59 16.13
N GLY A 251 -19.18 13.35 15.50
CA GLY A 251 -19.02 14.76 15.17
C GLY A 251 -18.00 15.06 14.06
N ILE A 252 -17.60 14.06 13.28
CA ILE A 252 -16.78 14.28 12.08
C ILE A 252 -17.71 14.79 10.98
N ASN A 253 -17.35 15.89 10.34
CA ASN A 253 -18.05 16.40 9.18
C ASN A 253 -17.65 15.59 7.93
N ILE A 254 -18.61 15.11 7.17
CA ILE A 254 -18.37 14.19 6.05
C ILE A 254 -18.93 14.83 4.78
N MET A 255 -18.06 15.12 3.83
CA MET A 255 -18.41 15.74 2.55
C MET A 255 -18.17 14.75 1.42
N LEU A 256 -19.17 13.90 1.17
CA LEU A 256 -19.20 12.99 0.04
C LEU A 256 -19.57 13.75 -1.24
N GLN A 257 -19.25 13.19 -2.40
CA GLN A 257 -19.52 13.82 -3.70
C GLN A 257 -18.95 15.24 -3.82
N ASN A 258 -17.81 15.48 -3.17
CA ASN A 258 -17.09 16.75 -3.18
C ASN A 258 -15.63 16.49 -3.58
N SER A 259 -15.14 17.26 -4.55
CA SER A 259 -13.75 17.18 -4.99
C SER A 259 -13.01 18.47 -4.64
N VAL A 260 -11.77 18.35 -4.16
CA VAL A 260 -10.89 19.51 -3.96
C VAL A 260 -10.39 19.98 -5.32
N THR A 261 -10.49 21.27 -5.60
CA THR A 261 -10.01 21.87 -6.86
C THR A 261 -8.79 22.76 -6.66
N GLU A 262 -8.50 23.17 -5.43
CA GLU A 262 -7.32 23.98 -5.07
C GLU A 262 -7.07 23.91 -3.56
N ILE A 263 -5.80 23.99 -3.15
CA ILE A 263 -5.40 24.11 -1.74
C ILE A 263 -4.64 25.42 -1.50
N HIS A 264 -5.10 26.19 -0.54
CA HIS A 264 -4.53 27.46 -0.11
C HIS A 264 -3.79 27.27 1.22
N SER A 265 -2.96 28.24 1.61
CA SER A 265 -2.28 28.22 2.91
C SER A 265 -3.23 28.27 4.11
N ASP A 266 -4.49 28.67 3.89
CA ASP A 266 -5.52 28.85 4.92
C ASP A 266 -6.77 27.98 4.68
N GLY A 267 -6.77 27.05 3.72
CA GLY A 267 -7.96 26.25 3.42
C GLY A 267 -7.96 25.52 2.08
N VAL A 268 -9.15 25.08 1.66
CA VAL A 268 -9.37 24.34 0.41
C VAL A 268 -10.57 24.91 -0.35
N THR A 269 -10.47 24.91 -1.68
CA THR A 269 -11.61 25.14 -2.59
C THR A 269 -12.17 23.80 -3.01
N LEU A 270 -13.50 23.66 -2.92
CA LEU A 270 -14.23 22.45 -3.25
C LEU A 270 -15.20 22.70 -4.40
N LYS A 271 -15.42 21.65 -5.19
CA LYS A 271 -16.50 21.57 -6.16
C LYS A 271 -17.36 20.34 -5.84
N ASP A 272 -18.65 20.54 -5.62
CA ASP A 272 -19.59 19.43 -5.44
C ASP A 272 -19.99 18.80 -6.79
N PHE A 273 -20.74 17.69 -6.73
CA PHE A 273 -21.21 17.00 -7.94
C PHE A 273 -22.20 17.80 -8.82
N GLN A 274 -22.83 18.84 -8.25
CA GLN A 274 -23.72 19.74 -8.99
C GLN A 274 -22.93 20.88 -9.65
N GLY A 275 -21.65 21.01 -9.32
CA GLY A 275 -20.75 22.02 -9.85
C GLY A 275 -20.63 23.28 -8.98
N ASN A 276 -21.25 23.32 -7.81
CA ASN A 276 -21.16 24.46 -6.91
C ASN A 276 -19.77 24.53 -6.27
N ILE A 277 -19.23 25.75 -6.18
CA ILE A 277 -17.92 26.01 -5.59
C ILE A 277 -18.10 26.51 -4.16
N SER A 278 -17.33 25.96 -3.22
CA SER A 278 -17.28 26.43 -1.83
C SER A 278 -15.86 26.43 -1.29
N ARG A 279 -15.62 27.16 -0.20
CA ARG A 279 -14.31 27.23 0.48
C ARG A 279 -14.45 26.80 1.93
N LEU A 280 -13.50 26.00 2.40
CA LEU A 280 -13.34 25.66 3.81
C LEU A 280 -12.01 26.18 4.31
N HIS A 281 -12.01 26.87 5.45
CA HIS A 281 -10.80 27.37 6.08
C HIS A 281 -10.24 26.37 7.09
N ALA A 282 -8.94 26.11 7.02
CA ALA A 282 -8.21 25.22 7.91
C ALA A 282 -6.71 25.47 7.81
N ASN A 283 -5.99 25.32 8.92
CA ASN A 283 -4.52 25.35 8.92
C ASN A 283 -3.87 23.98 8.71
N THR A 284 -4.66 22.91 8.71
CA THR A 284 -4.15 21.55 8.52
C THR A 284 -4.98 20.86 7.46
N VAL A 285 -4.37 20.59 6.31
CA VAL A 285 -4.96 19.79 5.23
C VAL A 285 -4.10 18.55 5.05
N VAL A 286 -4.70 17.37 5.22
CA VAL A 286 -4.06 16.08 5.02
C VAL A 286 -4.54 15.48 3.70
N TRP A 287 -3.63 15.24 2.77
CA TRP A 287 -3.93 14.63 1.48
C TRP A 287 -3.63 13.13 1.49
N ALA A 288 -4.69 12.33 1.53
CA ALA A 288 -4.64 10.88 1.62
C ALA A 288 -5.24 10.18 0.38
N SER A 289 -5.35 10.90 -0.74
CA SER A 289 -5.92 10.40 -2.00
C SER A 289 -4.87 10.29 -3.11
N GLY A 290 -5.00 9.24 -3.92
CA GLY A 290 -4.25 9.10 -5.16
C GLY A 290 -2.83 8.53 -5.01
N LEU A 291 -2.51 7.57 -5.88
CA LEU A 291 -1.17 7.04 -6.08
C LEU A 291 -0.77 7.25 -7.53
N GLN A 292 0.51 7.44 -7.78
CA GLN A 292 1.11 7.46 -9.10
C GLN A 292 2.51 6.85 -9.07
N GLY A 293 3.01 6.44 -10.23
CA GLY A 293 4.35 5.88 -10.38
C GLY A 293 5.45 6.87 -9.94
N THR A 294 6.57 6.34 -9.46
CA THR A 294 7.75 7.15 -9.17
C THR A 294 8.41 7.62 -10.46
N GLU A 295 9.18 8.72 -10.41
CA GLU A 295 9.91 9.24 -11.58
C GLU A 295 10.79 8.17 -12.22
N LEU A 296 11.60 7.47 -11.42
CA LEU A 296 12.42 6.35 -11.88
C LEU A 296 11.61 5.26 -12.59
N ALA A 297 10.42 4.90 -12.08
CA ALA A 297 9.58 3.89 -12.73
C ALA A 297 9.05 4.39 -14.07
N MET A 298 8.60 5.64 -14.15
CA MET A 298 8.07 6.22 -15.39
C MET A 298 9.17 6.43 -16.43
N ASP A 299 10.35 6.87 -16.02
CA ASP A 299 11.50 7.03 -16.91
C ASP A 299 12.07 5.69 -17.38
N PHE A 300 12.03 4.66 -16.53
CA PHE A 300 12.33 3.29 -16.94
C PHE A 300 11.35 2.77 -18.00
N CYS A 301 10.03 2.98 -17.81
CA CYS A 301 9.04 2.56 -18.79
C CYS A 301 9.26 3.20 -20.16
N LYS A 302 9.67 4.47 -20.25
CA LYS A 302 9.94 5.16 -21.53
C LYS A 302 11.05 4.50 -22.36
N GLN A 303 11.91 3.69 -21.74
CA GLN A 303 13.01 3.00 -22.44
C GLN A 303 12.55 1.74 -23.20
N LEU A 304 11.33 1.24 -22.95
CA LEU A 304 10.86 -0.06 -23.43
C LEU A 304 9.51 0.09 -24.13
N GLU A 305 9.42 -0.30 -25.40
CA GLU A 305 8.19 -0.20 -26.20
C GLU A 305 6.99 -0.96 -25.57
N ALA A 306 7.27 -2.09 -24.93
CA ALA A 306 6.25 -2.91 -24.25
C ALA A 306 5.63 -2.24 -23.01
N GLN A 307 6.16 -1.10 -22.55
CA GLN A 307 5.75 -0.43 -21.31
C GLN A 307 4.81 0.75 -21.57
N ASN A 308 3.62 0.47 -22.11
CA ASN A 308 2.63 1.48 -22.50
C ASN A 308 1.64 1.87 -21.38
N SER A 309 2.04 1.83 -20.10
CA SER A 309 1.14 2.11 -18.97
C SER A 309 1.52 3.36 -18.17
N PRO A 310 0.57 4.29 -17.94
CA PRO A 310 0.83 5.44 -17.07
C PRO A 310 0.73 5.11 -15.57
N ARG A 311 0.38 3.87 -15.21
CA ARG A 311 0.03 3.49 -13.83
C ARG A 311 1.05 2.60 -13.12
N GLY A 312 2.09 2.12 -13.82
CA GLY A 312 3.12 1.25 -13.24
C GLY A 312 3.86 0.46 -14.32
N ILE A 313 4.93 -0.21 -13.91
CA ILE A 313 5.75 -1.10 -14.74
C ILE A 313 4.94 -2.36 -15.03
N LEU A 314 4.73 -2.66 -16.30
CA LEU A 314 4.05 -3.85 -16.76
C LEU A 314 4.94 -5.08 -16.55
N VAL A 315 4.38 -6.09 -15.89
CA VAL A 315 5.04 -7.37 -15.61
C VAL A 315 4.18 -8.55 -16.04
N ASP A 316 4.80 -9.68 -16.33
CA ASP A 316 4.11 -10.94 -16.58
C ASP A 316 3.57 -11.57 -15.29
N GLY A 317 2.97 -12.77 -15.42
CA GLY A 317 2.50 -13.55 -14.29
C GLY A 317 3.58 -13.93 -13.28
N ASN A 318 4.86 -13.98 -13.68
CA ASN A 318 6.00 -14.28 -12.81
C ASN A 318 6.66 -13.01 -12.24
N LEU A 319 6.00 -11.85 -12.40
CA LEU A 319 6.46 -10.53 -11.97
C LEU A 319 7.71 -10.03 -12.71
N LYS A 320 8.07 -10.67 -13.84
CA LYS A 320 9.18 -10.25 -14.71
C LYS A 320 8.71 -9.10 -15.60
N VAL A 321 9.54 -8.07 -15.74
CA VAL A 321 9.21 -6.87 -16.54
C VAL A 321 9.04 -7.25 -18.00
N LEU A 322 7.97 -6.75 -18.64
CA LEU A 322 7.75 -6.96 -20.07
C LEU A 322 8.71 -6.10 -20.92
N GLY A 323 9.20 -6.67 -22.03
CA GLY A 323 10.06 -5.95 -22.98
C GLY A 323 11.57 -5.96 -22.66
N VAL A 324 12.01 -6.64 -21.60
CA VAL A 324 13.44 -6.71 -21.20
C VAL A 324 14.20 -7.92 -21.79
N GLY A 325 13.56 -8.66 -22.71
CA GLY A 325 14.12 -9.87 -23.31
C GLY A 325 14.51 -10.92 -22.26
N ASN A 326 15.75 -11.42 -22.34
CA ASN A 326 16.26 -12.45 -21.44
C ASN A 326 16.81 -11.89 -20.11
N SER A 327 16.83 -10.58 -19.91
CA SER A 327 17.32 -9.98 -18.66
C SER A 327 16.41 -10.30 -17.47
N ASP A 328 17.00 -10.62 -16.32
CA ASP A 328 16.25 -10.94 -15.10
C ASP A 328 15.92 -9.66 -14.32
N ILE A 329 14.95 -8.90 -14.84
CA ILE A 329 14.41 -7.69 -14.22
C ILE A 329 12.97 -7.96 -13.76
N TYR A 330 12.69 -7.70 -12.48
CA TYR A 330 11.39 -7.90 -11.86
C TYR A 330 10.89 -6.58 -11.27
N ALA A 331 9.57 -6.39 -11.21
CA ALA A 331 8.96 -5.27 -10.50
C ALA A 331 7.89 -5.77 -9.53
N LEU A 332 7.84 -5.18 -8.33
CA LEU A 332 6.98 -5.61 -7.22
C LEU A 332 6.28 -4.43 -6.53
N GLY A 333 5.18 -4.74 -5.84
CA GLY A 333 4.39 -3.79 -5.06
C GLY A 333 3.70 -2.75 -5.92
N ASP A 334 3.46 -1.57 -5.35
CA ASP A 334 2.67 -0.50 -5.98
C ASP A 334 3.26 0.04 -7.29
N CYS A 335 4.53 -0.26 -7.61
CA CYS A 335 5.15 0.15 -8.87
C CYS A 335 4.89 -0.82 -10.03
N ALA A 336 4.32 -2.00 -9.78
CA ALA A 336 4.12 -3.05 -10.77
C ALA A 336 2.65 -3.27 -11.10
N LYS A 337 2.37 -3.61 -12.36
CA LYS A 337 1.05 -4.00 -12.84
C LYS A 337 1.15 -5.29 -13.65
N ILE A 338 0.52 -6.35 -13.17
CA ILE A 338 0.50 -7.63 -13.87
C ILE A 338 -0.38 -7.51 -15.11
N VAL A 339 0.16 -7.97 -16.24
CA VAL A 339 -0.54 -8.14 -17.51
C VAL A 339 -0.38 -9.59 -17.92
N PRO A 340 -1.44 -10.40 -17.81
CA PRO A 340 -1.36 -11.78 -18.27
C PRO A 340 -1.27 -11.85 -19.79
N PRO A 341 -0.71 -12.95 -20.34
CA PRO A 341 -0.86 -13.24 -21.76
C PRO A 341 -2.34 -13.25 -22.15
N SER A 342 -2.70 -12.63 -23.29
CA SER A 342 -4.09 -12.63 -23.77
C SER A 342 -4.53 -14.06 -24.07
N LEU A 343 -5.67 -14.47 -23.52
CA LEU A 343 -6.31 -15.71 -23.89
C LEU A 343 -6.81 -15.66 -25.35
N GLU A 344 -7.40 -14.53 -25.75
CA GLU A 344 -7.95 -14.35 -27.10
C GLU A 344 -6.87 -14.47 -28.18
N GLU A 345 -5.76 -13.73 -28.05
CA GLU A 345 -4.67 -13.76 -29.02
C GLU A 345 -3.97 -15.13 -29.07
N ASN A 346 -4.03 -15.90 -27.98
CA ASN A 346 -3.44 -17.22 -27.86
C ASN A 346 -4.46 -18.38 -27.97
N ARG A 347 -5.59 -18.16 -28.65
CA ARG A 347 -6.68 -19.14 -28.77
C ARG A 347 -6.22 -20.53 -29.17
N ASP A 348 -5.37 -20.68 -30.19
CA ASP A 348 -4.92 -22.00 -30.66
C ASP A 348 -4.13 -22.76 -29.60
N ALA A 349 -3.32 -22.05 -28.80
CA ALA A 349 -2.63 -22.65 -27.66
C ALA A 349 -3.62 -23.03 -26.56
N VAL A 350 -4.60 -22.18 -26.28
CA VAL A 350 -5.67 -22.45 -25.30
C VAL A 350 -6.48 -23.68 -25.71
N SER A 351 -6.96 -23.75 -26.96
CA SER A 351 -7.77 -24.86 -27.48
C SER A 351 -7.02 -26.19 -27.42
N ARG A 352 -5.69 -26.19 -27.69
CA ARG A 352 -4.84 -27.37 -27.50
C ARG A 352 -4.74 -27.79 -26.04
N LEU A 353 -4.53 -26.85 -25.12
CA LEU A 353 -4.42 -27.13 -23.69
C LEU A 353 -5.72 -27.65 -23.07
N VAL A 354 -6.87 -27.14 -23.52
CA VAL A 354 -8.18 -27.55 -23.01
C VAL A 354 -8.80 -28.72 -23.80
N GLY A 355 -8.14 -29.19 -24.86
CA GLY A 355 -8.56 -30.36 -25.63
C GLY A 355 -9.78 -30.13 -26.52
N GLY A 356 -10.00 -28.91 -26.99
CA GLY A 356 -11.12 -28.56 -27.87
C GLY A 356 -11.33 -27.05 -28.02
N ASP A 357 -12.10 -26.67 -29.02
CA ASP A 357 -12.38 -25.27 -29.38
C ASP A 357 -13.81 -24.82 -29.01
N THR A 358 -14.43 -25.53 -28.05
CA THR A 358 -15.77 -25.23 -27.56
C THR A 358 -15.72 -24.65 -26.15
N VAL A 359 -16.76 -23.88 -25.77
CA VAL A 359 -16.90 -23.36 -24.41
C VAL A 359 -16.98 -24.48 -23.38
N ASP A 360 -17.65 -25.60 -23.71
CA ASP A 360 -17.73 -26.75 -22.82
C ASP A 360 -16.37 -27.40 -22.57
N ALA A 361 -15.53 -27.58 -23.60
CA ALA A 361 -14.17 -28.09 -23.46
C ALA A 361 -13.32 -27.15 -22.58
N PHE A 362 -13.41 -25.84 -22.85
CA PHE A 362 -12.75 -24.81 -22.06
C PHE A 362 -13.15 -24.86 -20.58
N LEU A 363 -14.46 -24.88 -20.27
CA LEU A 363 -14.93 -24.90 -18.88
C LEU A 363 -14.58 -26.19 -18.14
N LYS A 364 -14.66 -27.34 -18.84
CA LYS A 364 -14.30 -28.65 -18.28
C LYS A 364 -12.82 -28.72 -17.90
N ASN A 365 -11.96 -28.17 -18.76
CA ASN A 365 -10.50 -28.31 -18.66
C ASN A 365 -9.77 -27.01 -18.28
N ILE A 366 -10.48 -25.99 -17.80
CA ILE A 366 -9.93 -24.66 -17.48
C ILE A 366 -8.72 -24.69 -16.54
N LYS A 367 -8.63 -25.71 -15.68
CA LYS A 367 -7.50 -25.90 -14.75
C LYS A 367 -6.16 -26.08 -15.44
N ALA A 368 -6.15 -26.59 -16.68
CA ALA A 368 -4.93 -26.72 -17.48
C ALA A 368 -4.28 -25.36 -17.80
N LEU A 369 -5.06 -24.27 -17.75
CA LEU A 369 -4.62 -22.91 -18.04
C LEU A 369 -4.04 -22.19 -16.83
N TYR A 370 -4.26 -22.69 -15.61
CA TYR A 370 -3.81 -22.06 -14.35
C TYR A 370 -2.30 -21.73 -14.31
N PRO A 371 -1.40 -22.55 -14.85
CA PRO A 371 0.03 -22.24 -14.84
C PRO A 371 0.47 -21.11 -15.77
N ILE A 372 -0.41 -20.59 -16.63
CA ILE A 372 -0.06 -19.61 -17.68
C ILE A 372 -0.97 -18.37 -17.62
N TYR A 373 -2.26 -18.57 -17.38
CA TYR A 373 -3.30 -17.55 -17.50
C TYR A 373 -3.95 -17.25 -16.14
N PRO A 374 -3.38 -16.35 -15.31
CA PRO A 374 -3.95 -16.06 -14.00
C PRO A 374 -5.36 -15.47 -14.06
N GLN A 375 -5.77 -14.87 -15.18
CA GLN A 375 -7.12 -14.33 -15.35
C GLN A 375 -8.24 -15.39 -15.29
N VAL A 376 -7.96 -16.66 -15.62
CA VAL A 376 -8.97 -17.73 -15.50
C VAL A 376 -9.27 -18.12 -14.06
N HIS A 377 -8.41 -17.73 -13.10
CA HIS A 377 -8.66 -17.96 -11.67
C HIS A 377 -9.82 -17.12 -11.13
N CYS A 378 -10.28 -16.10 -11.87
CA CYS A 378 -11.34 -15.19 -11.40
C CYS A 378 -12.63 -15.95 -11.01
N LEU A 379 -12.93 -17.09 -11.66
CA LEU A 379 -14.11 -17.92 -11.34
C LEU A 379 -14.08 -18.52 -9.93
N LYS A 380 -12.94 -18.55 -9.25
CA LYS A 380 -12.89 -18.91 -7.82
C LYS A 380 -13.58 -17.86 -6.94
N HIS A 381 -13.71 -16.62 -7.42
CA HIS A 381 -14.42 -15.56 -6.72
C HIS A 381 -15.90 -15.57 -7.10
N LYS A 382 -16.77 -15.65 -6.09
CA LYS A 382 -18.23 -15.73 -6.26
C LYS A 382 -18.79 -14.63 -7.17
N ALA A 383 -18.32 -13.39 -7.04
CA ALA A 383 -18.79 -12.26 -7.85
C ALA A 383 -18.49 -12.45 -9.35
N HIS A 384 -17.25 -12.78 -9.71
CA HIS A 384 -16.86 -13.04 -11.09
C HIS A 384 -17.57 -14.28 -11.65
N ALA A 385 -17.74 -15.34 -10.85
CA ALA A 385 -18.49 -16.52 -11.28
C ALA A 385 -19.97 -16.20 -11.58
N VAL A 386 -20.61 -15.32 -10.80
CA VAL A 386 -21.97 -14.86 -11.08
C VAL A 386 -22.01 -14.00 -12.33
N ALA A 387 -21.10 -13.04 -12.47
CA ALA A 387 -21.01 -12.19 -13.66
C ALA A 387 -20.77 -13.00 -14.94
N PHE A 388 -19.91 -14.02 -14.87
CA PHE A 388 -19.65 -14.91 -16.00
C PHE A 388 -20.86 -15.76 -16.37
N ARG A 389 -21.59 -16.30 -15.39
CA ARG A 389 -22.85 -17.02 -15.66
C ARG A 389 -23.90 -16.12 -16.29
N GLN A 390 -23.98 -14.86 -15.89
CA GLN A 390 -24.88 -13.90 -16.49
C GLN A 390 -24.47 -13.62 -17.94
N PHE A 391 -23.19 -13.37 -18.19
CA PHE A 391 -22.65 -13.21 -19.53
C PHE A 391 -22.99 -14.39 -20.46
N LEU A 392 -22.79 -15.63 -19.98
CA LEU A 392 -23.17 -16.83 -20.75
C LEU A 392 -24.67 -16.87 -21.06
N LYS A 393 -25.54 -16.51 -20.10
CA LYS A 393 -27.00 -16.46 -20.34
C LYS A 393 -27.39 -15.40 -21.38
N ASP A 394 -26.79 -14.22 -21.27
CA ASP A 394 -27.12 -13.08 -22.13
C ASP A 394 -26.71 -13.32 -23.60
N HIS A 395 -25.65 -14.09 -23.84
CA HIS A 395 -25.09 -14.33 -25.18
C HIS A 395 -25.48 -15.68 -25.78
N ALA A 396 -25.76 -16.71 -24.95
CA ALA A 396 -26.14 -18.04 -25.45
C ALA A 396 -27.66 -18.24 -25.57
N GLY A 397 -28.49 -17.45 -24.87
CA GLY A 397 -29.94 -17.69 -24.82
C GLY A 397 -30.26 -19.11 -24.33
N SER A 398 -31.06 -19.86 -25.09
CA SER A 398 -31.41 -21.26 -24.81
C SER A 398 -30.35 -22.27 -25.27
N ASP A 399 -29.43 -21.89 -26.17
CA ASP A 399 -28.46 -22.78 -26.79
C ASP A 399 -27.02 -22.41 -26.40
N LYS A 400 -26.43 -23.20 -25.50
CA LYS A 400 -25.06 -23.02 -25.01
C LYS A 400 -23.98 -23.10 -26.10
N ASN A 401 -24.30 -23.64 -27.28
CA ASN A 401 -23.38 -23.72 -28.41
C ASN A 401 -23.34 -22.45 -29.27
N ALA A 402 -24.21 -21.46 -29.01
CA ALA A 402 -24.26 -20.22 -29.79
C ALA A 402 -23.09 -19.26 -29.49
N ILE A 403 -22.45 -19.36 -28.33
CA ILE A 403 -21.33 -18.49 -27.96
C ILE A 403 -19.99 -19.07 -28.43
N SER A 404 -19.17 -18.25 -29.09
CA SER A 404 -17.86 -18.69 -29.55
C SER A 404 -16.86 -18.79 -28.39
N LEU A 405 -15.88 -19.69 -28.51
CA LEU A 405 -14.76 -19.73 -27.57
C LEU A 405 -14.02 -18.39 -27.55
N GLN A 406 -13.84 -17.74 -28.71
CA GLN A 406 -13.18 -16.44 -28.81
C GLN A 406 -13.84 -15.37 -27.94
N GLU A 407 -15.16 -15.22 -27.99
CA GLU A 407 -15.89 -14.26 -27.15
C GLU A 407 -15.76 -14.59 -25.66
N THR A 408 -15.74 -15.88 -25.33
CA THR A 408 -15.52 -16.35 -23.97
C THR A 408 -14.12 -15.96 -23.48
N LEU A 409 -13.07 -16.21 -24.27
CA LEU A 409 -11.69 -15.85 -23.92
C LEU A 409 -11.52 -14.33 -23.77
N ARG A 410 -12.10 -13.56 -24.69
CA ARG A 410 -12.13 -12.09 -24.64
C ARG A 410 -12.81 -11.57 -23.37
N TRP A 411 -13.85 -12.25 -22.88
CA TRP A 411 -14.50 -11.89 -21.62
C TRP A 411 -13.52 -12.01 -20.44
N PHE A 412 -12.74 -13.09 -20.36
CA PHE A 412 -11.74 -13.26 -19.29
C PHE A 412 -10.66 -12.19 -19.33
N ASP A 413 -10.14 -11.88 -20.52
CA ASP A 413 -9.12 -10.84 -20.68
C ASP A 413 -9.65 -9.46 -20.26
N ARG A 414 -10.87 -9.11 -20.67
CA ARG A 414 -11.51 -7.81 -20.31
C ARG A 414 -11.86 -7.69 -18.83
N ASN A 415 -12.19 -8.79 -18.17
CA ASN A 415 -12.60 -8.80 -16.76
C ASN A 415 -11.44 -9.11 -15.81
N TYR A 416 -10.21 -9.25 -16.31
CA TYR A 416 -9.04 -9.40 -15.45
C TYR A 416 -8.82 -8.14 -14.62
N THR A 417 -8.86 -8.31 -13.30
CA THR A 417 -8.50 -7.26 -12.35
C THR A 417 -7.13 -7.58 -11.78
N PRO A 418 -6.09 -6.77 -12.04
CA PRO A 418 -4.78 -6.99 -11.44
C PRO A 418 -4.86 -6.79 -9.90
N PRO A 419 -3.95 -7.41 -9.14
CA PRO A 419 -3.89 -7.24 -7.69
C PRO A 419 -3.86 -5.77 -7.26
N PHE A 420 -4.59 -5.44 -6.19
CA PHE A 420 -4.66 -4.07 -5.70
C PHE A 420 -3.33 -3.63 -5.06
N PRO A 421 -2.95 -2.34 -5.17
CA PRO A 421 -1.71 -1.80 -4.58
C PRO A 421 -1.83 -1.74 -3.06
N THR A 422 -1.49 -2.85 -2.40
CA THR A 422 -1.62 -3.03 -0.96
C THR A 422 -0.37 -3.66 -0.37
N ALA A 423 -0.11 -3.38 0.91
CA ALA A 423 0.94 -4.03 1.69
C ALA A 423 0.82 -5.58 1.68
N GLN A 424 -0.40 -6.10 1.65
CA GLN A 424 -0.66 -7.54 1.61
C GLN A 424 -0.18 -8.16 0.29
N VAL A 425 -0.53 -7.56 -0.84
CA VAL A 425 -0.06 -7.97 -2.17
C VAL A 425 1.45 -7.83 -2.26
N ALA A 426 2.01 -6.68 -1.87
CA ALA A 426 3.45 -6.42 -1.91
C ALA A 426 4.26 -7.45 -1.11
N LYS A 427 3.77 -7.83 0.09
CA LYS A 427 4.34 -8.92 0.90
C LYS A 427 4.28 -10.27 0.17
N GLN A 428 3.13 -10.62 -0.39
CA GLN A 428 2.95 -11.90 -1.09
C GLN A 428 3.84 -11.98 -2.34
N GLN A 429 3.96 -10.89 -3.10
CA GLN A 429 4.85 -10.79 -4.26
C GLN A 429 6.32 -10.97 -3.86
N GLY A 430 6.77 -10.35 -2.76
CA GLY A 430 8.13 -10.55 -2.24
C GLY A 430 8.40 -12.00 -1.83
N LEU A 431 7.44 -12.66 -1.17
CA LEU A 431 7.54 -14.08 -0.80
C LEU A 431 7.49 -15.02 -2.01
N TYR A 432 6.67 -14.70 -3.02
CA TYR A 432 6.59 -15.45 -4.26
C TYR A 432 7.91 -15.36 -5.04
N LEU A 433 8.43 -14.15 -5.27
CA LEU A 433 9.68 -13.98 -6.01
C LEU A 433 10.85 -14.65 -5.28
N ALA A 434 10.89 -14.61 -3.95
CA ALA A 434 11.91 -15.33 -3.17
C ALA A 434 11.90 -16.85 -3.46
N ARG A 435 10.71 -17.46 -3.52
CA ARG A 435 10.56 -18.89 -3.84
C ARG A 435 10.90 -19.20 -5.30
N LEU A 436 10.45 -18.35 -6.23
CA LEU A 436 10.82 -18.44 -7.64
C LEU A 436 12.34 -18.41 -7.83
N LEU A 437 13.03 -17.48 -7.17
CA LEU A 437 14.49 -17.31 -7.30
C LEU A 437 15.30 -18.38 -6.53
N ASN A 438 14.78 -18.93 -5.43
CA ASN A 438 15.50 -19.94 -4.64
C ASN A 438 15.35 -21.36 -5.19
N SER A 439 14.13 -21.73 -5.59
CA SER A 439 13.78 -23.12 -5.91
C SER A 439 13.11 -23.27 -7.27
N LYS A 440 13.08 -22.23 -8.10
CA LYS A 440 12.41 -22.22 -9.41
C LYS A 440 10.97 -22.71 -9.32
N GLU A 441 10.21 -22.17 -8.35
CA GLU A 441 8.76 -22.42 -8.27
C GLU A 441 8.09 -22.16 -9.63
N SER A 442 7.18 -23.04 -10.04
CA SER A 442 6.49 -22.93 -11.32
C SER A 442 5.10 -22.32 -11.17
N GLY A 443 4.73 -21.42 -12.08
CA GLY A 443 3.38 -20.86 -12.20
C GLY A 443 3.28 -19.39 -11.77
N PRO A 444 2.19 -18.70 -12.16
CA PRO A 444 2.06 -17.27 -11.99
C PRO A 444 1.77 -16.89 -10.54
N PHE A 445 2.11 -15.67 -10.18
CA PHE A 445 1.68 -15.02 -8.96
C PHE A 445 0.15 -14.92 -8.92
N LEU A 446 -0.43 -15.43 -7.83
CA LEU A 446 -1.84 -15.31 -7.53
C LEU A 446 -1.98 -14.69 -6.15
N GLU A 447 -2.70 -13.56 -6.08
CA GLU A 447 -3.05 -12.94 -4.82
C GLU A 447 -3.99 -13.84 -4.02
N ASP A 448 -3.68 -13.97 -2.73
CA ASP A 448 -4.57 -14.57 -1.74
C ASP A 448 -5.08 -13.47 -0.79
N TRP A 449 -6.25 -12.90 -1.11
CA TRP A 449 -6.84 -11.83 -0.31
C TRP A 449 -7.26 -12.32 1.07
N ARG A 450 -6.62 -11.81 2.13
CA ARG A 450 -6.88 -12.20 3.53
C ARG A 450 -7.90 -11.31 4.24
N GLY A 451 -8.47 -10.34 3.54
CA GLY A 451 -9.34 -9.33 4.14
C GLY A 451 -8.66 -7.97 4.30
N SER A 452 -9.48 -6.98 4.66
CA SER A 452 -9.10 -5.59 4.87
C SER A 452 -9.69 -5.10 6.19
N MET A 453 -8.94 -4.28 6.93
CA MET A 453 -9.39 -3.65 8.18
C MET A 453 -9.08 -2.17 8.17
N ALA A 454 -9.93 -1.37 8.80
CA ALA A 454 -9.70 0.04 9.03
C ALA A 454 -10.17 0.43 10.45
N SER A 455 -9.32 1.14 11.18
CA SER A 455 -9.71 1.80 12.42
C SER A 455 -10.55 3.04 12.12
N LEU A 456 -11.57 3.30 12.94
CA LEU A 456 -12.40 4.51 12.85
C LEU A 456 -12.04 5.51 13.96
N GLY A 457 -10.85 5.38 14.55
CA GLY A 457 -10.44 6.11 15.74
C GLY A 457 -11.01 5.54 17.04
N GLY A 458 -10.28 5.80 18.13
CA GLY A 458 -10.63 5.33 19.47
C GLY A 458 -10.75 3.81 19.52
N ARG A 459 -11.98 3.31 19.76
CA ARG A 459 -12.22 1.86 19.93
C ARG A 459 -12.89 1.19 18.74
N ASN A 460 -13.30 1.92 17.70
CA ASN A 460 -14.16 1.38 16.64
C ASN A 460 -13.33 0.89 15.46
N VAL A 461 -13.69 -0.25 14.91
CA VAL A 461 -13.02 -0.88 13.78
C VAL A 461 -14.05 -1.46 12.82
N VAL A 462 -13.73 -1.43 11.54
CA VAL A 462 -14.41 -2.20 10.49
C VAL A 462 -13.45 -3.19 9.85
N GLY A 463 -13.96 -4.37 9.51
CA GLY A 463 -13.24 -5.44 8.86
C GLY A 463 -14.09 -6.12 7.80
N ASN A 464 -13.50 -6.40 6.65
CA ASN A 464 -14.10 -7.13 5.54
C ASN A 464 -13.18 -8.31 5.20
N PHE A 465 -13.66 -9.53 5.37
CA PHE A 465 -12.88 -10.76 5.25
C PHE A 465 -13.55 -11.73 4.25
N PRO A 466 -12.81 -12.73 3.73
CA PRO A 466 -13.38 -13.75 2.85
C PRO A 466 -14.59 -14.50 3.44
N TRP A 467 -14.62 -14.66 4.77
CA TRP A 467 -15.66 -15.37 5.51
C TRP A 467 -16.75 -14.45 6.08
N GLY A 468 -16.66 -13.13 5.92
CA GLY A 468 -17.68 -12.20 6.39
C GLY A 468 -17.17 -10.82 6.78
N GLN A 469 -18.08 -10.00 7.32
CA GLN A 469 -17.79 -8.63 7.77
C GLN A 469 -17.88 -8.54 9.30
N LEU A 470 -17.01 -7.73 9.89
CA LEU A 470 -16.96 -7.50 11.33
C LEU A 470 -16.85 -6.00 11.60
N ASN A 471 -17.83 -5.44 12.32
CA ASN A 471 -17.84 -4.03 12.70
C ASN A 471 -18.08 -3.92 14.20
N GLY A 472 -17.40 -3.01 14.89
CA GLY A 472 -17.69 -2.76 16.30
C GLY A 472 -16.49 -2.31 17.12
N THR A 473 -16.64 -2.45 18.44
CA THR A 473 -15.71 -1.91 19.44
C THR A 473 -14.90 -2.97 20.18
N THR A 474 -15.50 -4.11 20.53
CA THR A 474 -14.83 -5.12 21.36
C THR A 474 -14.15 -6.17 20.51
N LEU A 475 -14.92 -7.05 19.86
CA LEU A 475 -14.39 -8.15 19.04
C LEU A 475 -13.60 -7.64 17.82
N ALA A 476 -14.15 -6.65 17.12
CA ALA A 476 -13.48 -6.05 15.96
C ALA A 476 -12.12 -5.42 16.32
N ARG A 477 -12.04 -4.78 17.49
CA ARG A 477 -10.81 -4.16 17.99
C ARG A 477 -9.80 -5.19 18.47
N ALA A 478 -10.25 -6.23 19.19
CA ALA A 478 -9.38 -7.32 19.61
C ALA A 478 -8.76 -8.02 18.38
N LEU A 479 -9.58 -8.30 17.36
CA LEU A 479 -9.09 -8.85 16.09
C LEU A 479 -8.12 -7.90 15.39
N TRP A 480 -8.40 -6.59 15.38
CA TRP A 480 -7.50 -5.59 14.79
C TRP A 480 -6.13 -5.60 15.45
N TYR A 481 -6.07 -5.56 16.79
CA TYR A 481 -4.81 -5.65 17.52
C TYR A 481 -4.07 -6.96 17.24
N PHE A 482 -4.78 -8.08 17.25
CA PHE A 482 -4.19 -9.40 16.95
C PHE A 482 -3.61 -9.47 15.54
N VAL A 483 -4.36 -9.04 14.53
CA VAL A 483 -3.91 -9.03 13.12
C VAL A 483 -2.69 -8.13 12.98
N TYR A 484 -2.72 -6.92 13.52
CA TYR A 484 -1.58 -6.00 13.40
C TYR A 484 -0.35 -6.51 14.14
N LEU A 485 -0.51 -7.05 15.35
CA LEU A 485 0.58 -7.65 16.11
C LEU A 485 1.23 -8.83 15.36
N THR A 486 0.43 -9.68 14.73
CA THR A 486 0.96 -10.81 13.96
C THR A 486 1.63 -10.38 12.64
N MET A 487 1.14 -9.30 12.02
CA MET A 487 1.69 -8.77 10.77
C MET A 487 3.02 -8.04 10.94
N LEU A 488 3.31 -7.46 12.11
CA LEU A 488 4.59 -6.81 12.38
C LEU A 488 5.78 -7.74 12.12
N SER A 489 6.84 -7.18 11.54
CA SER A 489 7.86 -7.96 10.84
C SER A 489 8.88 -8.66 11.73
N ASN A 490 8.99 -8.24 13.00
CA ASN A 490 9.91 -8.79 13.99
C ASN A 490 9.33 -8.62 15.42
N TRP A 491 9.98 -9.26 16.39
CA TRP A 491 9.57 -9.25 17.79
C TRP A 491 9.75 -7.89 18.50
N ARG A 492 10.73 -7.08 18.12
CA ARG A 492 10.95 -5.75 18.69
C ARG A 492 9.74 -4.85 18.41
N MET A 493 9.30 -4.79 17.16
CA MET A 493 8.12 -4.02 16.76
C MET A 493 6.87 -4.53 17.46
N ARG A 494 6.71 -5.85 17.58
CA ARG A 494 5.57 -6.47 18.30
C ARG A 494 5.53 -6.07 19.77
N LEU A 495 6.68 -6.13 20.44
CA LEU A 495 6.81 -5.74 21.83
C LEU A 495 6.54 -4.24 22.00
N TYR A 496 7.10 -3.38 21.14
CA TYR A 496 6.84 -1.94 21.17
C TYR A 496 5.36 -1.63 20.97
N PHE A 497 4.72 -2.28 19.99
CA PHE A 497 3.29 -2.08 19.75
C PHE A 497 2.44 -2.54 20.94
N PHE A 498 2.77 -3.68 21.52
CA PHE A 498 2.10 -4.17 22.73
C PHE A 498 2.26 -3.21 23.91
N LEU A 499 3.48 -2.71 24.15
CA LEU A 499 3.77 -1.74 25.20
C LEU A 499 3.08 -0.40 24.94
N ASP A 500 3.05 0.10 23.71
CA ASP A 500 2.32 1.31 23.33
C ASP A 500 0.83 1.18 23.68
N VAL A 501 0.22 0.03 23.40
CA VAL A 501 -1.19 -0.24 23.72
C VAL A 501 -1.43 -0.25 25.23
N ILE A 502 -0.53 -0.84 26.01
CA ILE A 502 -0.60 -0.82 27.48
C ILE A 502 -0.43 0.60 28.01
N PHE A 503 0.58 1.32 27.53
CA PHE A 503 0.86 2.68 27.97
C PHE A 503 -0.29 3.63 27.64
N GLN A 504 -0.96 3.49 26.51
CA GLN A 504 -2.16 4.27 26.21
C GLN A 504 -3.34 3.96 27.15
N ALA A 505 -3.39 2.76 27.73
CA ALA A 505 -4.44 2.40 28.68
C ALA A 505 -4.18 2.97 30.08
N ILE A 506 -2.92 3.19 30.44
CA ILE A 506 -2.48 3.58 31.78
C ILE A 506 -2.13 5.08 31.87
N PHE A 507 -1.42 5.59 30.87
CA PHE A 507 -0.86 6.93 30.86
C PHE A 507 -1.55 7.82 29.83
N LYS A 508 -1.52 9.13 30.10
CA LYS A 508 -1.91 10.14 29.10
C LYS A 508 -0.90 10.10 27.95
N ARG A 509 -1.38 10.21 26.71
CA ARG A 509 -0.52 10.32 25.53
C ARG A 509 0.45 11.50 25.69
N CYS A 510 1.69 11.30 25.26
CA CYS A 510 2.66 12.38 25.17
C CYS A 510 2.21 13.37 24.09
N ILE A 511 1.95 14.62 24.48
CA ILE A 511 1.58 15.73 23.59
C ILE A 511 2.78 16.66 23.41
N SER A 512 3.97 16.07 23.20
CA SER A 512 5.17 16.79 22.79
C SER A 512 5.25 16.78 21.27
N SER A 513 5.57 17.92 20.66
CA SER A 513 5.78 18.02 19.21
C SER A 513 7.15 17.50 18.74
N ASN A 514 8.03 17.11 19.68
CA ASN A 514 9.38 16.57 19.44
C ASN A 514 9.41 15.05 19.45
#